data_AF-A0A4Q7DSR0-F1
#
_entry.id   AF-A0A4Q7DSR0-F1
#
_cell.length_a   1.000
_cell.length_b   1.000
_cell.length_c   1.000
_cell.angle_alpha   90.00
_cell.angle_beta   90.00
_cell.angle_gamma   90.00
#
_symmetry.space_group_name_H-M   'P 1'
#
loop_
_entity.id
_entity.type
_entity.pdbx_description
1 polymer ?
#
loop_
_entity_poly.entity_id
_entity_poly.type
_entity_poly.pdbx_seq_one_letter_code
_entity_poly.pdbx_strand_id
1 'polypeptide(L)'
;MKQAVSVGWDAPRAKILVKLRLNTTARFTIQTIGRIRRMPEQKHYNNALLDDAYVYSNDEKYVADIIKQNAGGILTQMGLKQEVSQDVFHLDSIKKGETLYKDLSAVTQALRREFEKEFHISPNEQPKKNKEIFTEYNWYFGTDILTELPSGKIEKLSDIAELARKPAHIPITNTRDFGYRYDAVMALIRPYLHIGSDLKDVRAIISDLFANSEPGSDVKRILTLKPRERYGFVINNARKLRDVVKRMDASWHQDLYSYQMTIGQSLQNYTFKQVPFRLNEREGYLDTGRKEPLLTKNVYTGYTKANWLKQSHGEKMFEDQAEKIPKIKWVYRSKDHGQEYFSIVYDEGTRDYYPDYLVRTVDDETYIIEIKGADNDDEYAEAKFNALKEYVQSDAANGAKFAFVRQSKKFPTMLVYSDTKWVEDPDDTSVWKPIAELFR
;
A
#
# COMPACT_ATOMS: atom_id res chain seq x y z
N MET A 1 -26.25 -28.36 -14.11
CA MET A 1 -24.91 -28.04 -14.68
C MET A 1 -23.93 -27.91 -13.52
N LYS A 2 -23.05 -28.91 -13.30
CA LYS A 2 -22.04 -28.90 -12.22
C LYS A 2 -20.83 -28.08 -12.69
N GLN A 3 -20.51 -27.00 -12.00
CA GLN A 3 -19.38 -26.10 -12.32
C GLN A 3 -18.05 -26.77 -11.93
N ALA A 4 -16.90 -26.46 -12.55
CA ALA A 4 -15.60 -27.03 -12.17
C ALA A 4 -15.24 -26.80 -10.69
N VAL A 5 -15.72 -25.68 -10.13
CA VAL A 5 -15.59 -25.37 -8.70
C VAL A 5 -16.52 -26.24 -7.82
N SER A 6 -17.52 -26.91 -8.40
CA SER A 6 -18.41 -27.85 -7.72
C SER A 6 -17.83 -29.26 -7.56
N VAL A 7 -16.84 -29.64 -8.38
CA VAL A 7 -16.42 -31.05 -8.52
C VAL A 7 -15.24 -31.48 -7.65
N GLY A 8 -14.82 -30.68 -6.67
CA GLY A 8 -13.92 -31.14 -5.60
C GLY A 8 -12.45 -30.72 -5.73
N TRP A 9 -12.07 -29.93 -6.73
CA TRP A 9 -10.67 -29.51 -6.88
C TRP A 9 -10.29 -28.42 -5.85
N ASP A 10 -9.21 -28.66 -5.12
CA ASP A 10 -8.62 -27.66 -4.24
C ASP A 10 -7.79 -26.68 -5.05
N ALA A 11 -7.90 -25.39 -4.72
CA ALA A 11 -7.18 -24.31 -5.38
C ALA A 11 -6.18 -23.68 -4.41
N PRO A 12 -5.17 -24.44 -3.93
CA PRO A 12 -4.17 -23.91 -3.02
C PRO A 12 -3.47 -22.70 -3.65
N ARG A 13 -3.28 -21.63 -2.87
CA ARG A 13 -2.70 -20.33 -3.29
C ARG A 13 -3.58 -19.45 -4.18
N ALA A 14 -4.81 -19.83 -4.50
CA ALA A 14 -5.76 -18.85 -5.00
C ALA A 14 -5.98 -17.78 -3.91
N LYS A 15 -5.83 -16.50 -4.27
CA LYS A 15 -6.00 -15.36 -3.33
C LYS A 15 -7.14 -14.45 -3.72
N ILE A 16 -7.63 -14.56 -4.94
CA ILE A 16 -8.68 -13.69 -5.48
C ILE A 16 -9.74 -14.57 -6.14
N LEU A 17 -10.98 -14.45 -5.68
CA LEU A 17 -12.16 -15.02 -6.31
C LEU A 17 -13.00 -13.89 -6.88
N VAL A 18 -13.11 -13.81 -8.21
CA VAL A 18 -14.01 -12.86 -8.89
C VAL A 18 -15.28 -13.59 -9.31
N LYS A 19 -16.42 -13.25 -8.71
CA LYS A 19 -17.74 -13.82 -9.00
C LYS A 19 -18.61 -12.80 -9.72
N LEU A 20 -18.69 -12.96 -11.05
CA LEU A 20 -19.49 -12.11 -11.94
C LEU A 20 -20.95 -12.59 -12.10
N ARG A 21 -21.26 -13.82 -11.69
CA ARG A 21 -22.61 -14.40 -11.81
C ARG A 21 -23.51 -14.02 -10.63
N LEU A 22 -24.71 -13.55 -10.92
CA LEU A 22 -25.77 -13.23 -9.94
C LEU A 22 -26.63 -14.48 -9.61
N ASN A 23 -27.25 -14.50 -8.42
CA ASN A 23 -28.27 -15.49 -8.01
C ASN A 23 -27.78 -16.94 -7.81
N THR A 24 -26.59 -17.13 -7.26
CA THR A 24 -26.08 -18.48 -6.88
C THR A 24 -26.37 -18.75 -5.39
N THR A 25 -26.77 -19.97 -5.04
CA THR A 25 -27.04 -20.37 -3.65
C THR A 25 -25.79 -20.29 -2.76
N ALA A 26 -25.91 -19.67 -1.57
CA ALA A 26 -24.79 -19.45 -0.64
C ALA A 26 -23.94 -20.71 -0.36
N ARG A 27 -24.58 -21.87 -0.09
CA ARG A 27 -23.89 -23.14 0.24
C ARG A 27 -22.82 -23.56 -0.77
N PHE A 28 -23.07 -23.32 -2.06
CA PHE A 28 -22.14 -23.66 -3.13
C PHE A 28 -20.80 -22.91 -3.00
N THR A 29 -20.85 -21.70 -2.46
CA THR A 29 -19.71 -20.79 -2.52
C THR A 29 -18.89 -20.75 -1.24
N ILE A 30 -19.46 -21.03 -0.07
CA ILE A 30 -18.65 -21.27 1.14
C ILE A 30 -17.75 -22.49 0.95
N GLN A 31 -18.24 -23.54 0.31
CA GLN A 31 -17.42 -24.69 -0.02
C GLN A 31 -16.24 -24.28 -0.91
N THR A 32 -16.50 -23.45 -1.92
CA THR A 32 -15.47 -22.86 -2.81
C THR A 32 -14.44 -22.04 -2.03
N ILE A 33 -14.88 -21.11 -1.18
CA ILE A 33 -14.02 -20.27 -0.35
C ILE A 33 -13.19 -21.14 0.59
N GLY A 34 -13.79 -22.17 1.19
CA GLY A 34 -13.07 -23.16 1.99
C GLY A 34 -11.97 -23.88 1.20
N ARG A 35 -12.18 -24.17 -0.10
CA ARG A 35 -11.13 -24.76 -0.96
C ARG A 35 -10.00 -23.79 -1.27
N ILE A 36 -10.29 -22.49 -1.35
CA ILE A 36 -9.32 -21.41 -1.55
C ILE A 36 -8.52 -21.14 -0.27
N ARG A 37 -9.19 -21.13 0.89
CA ARG A 37 -8.59 -20.88 2.22
C ARG A 37 -7.76 -22.05 2.75
N ARG A 38 -7.90 -23.25 2.16
CA ARG A 38 -7.10 -24.42 2.56
C ARG A 38 -5.65 -24.21 2.14
N MET A 39 -4.82 -23.92 3.13
CA MET A 39 -3.38 -23.79 2.97
C MET A 39 -2.75 -25.15 2.64
N PRO A 40 -1.79 -25.22 1.71
CA PRO A 40 -1.10 -26.47 1.37
C PRO A 40 -0.52 -27.19 2.60
N GLU A 41 0.04 -26.42 3.53
CA GLU A 41 0.69 -26.94 4.75
C GLU A 41 -0.20 -26.85 5.99
N GLN A 42 -1.47 -26.50 5.83
CA GLN A 42 -2.46 -26.40 6.93
C GLN A 42 -2.04 -25.53 8.12
N LYS A 43 -1.18 -24.53 7.90
CA LYS A 43 -0.74 -23.57 8.91
C LYS A 43 -0.95 -22.13 8.45
N HIS A 44 -1.06 -21.21 9.41
CA HIS A 44 -0.98 -19.76 9.17
C HIS A 44 0.49 -19.34 9.09
N TYR A 45 0.81 -18.45 8.15
CA TYR A 45 2.19 -17.98 7.91
C TYR A 45 2.52 -16.68 8.66
N ASN A 46 1.56 -16.13 9.43
CA ASN A 46 1.63 -14.81 10.05
C ASN A 46 1.98 -13.71 9.02
N ASN A 47 1.50 -13.89 7.79
CA ASN A 47 1.75 -12.99 6.68
C ASN A 47 0.43 -12.76 5.97
N ALA A 48 -0.14 -11.56 6.07
CA ALA A 48 -1.44 -11.24 5.50
C ALA A 48 -1.54 -11.53 3.99
N LEU A 49 -0.46 -11.35 3.22
CA LEU A 49 -0.44 -11.68 1.78
C LEU A 49 -0.60 -13.18 1.52
N LEU A 50 -0.11 -14.00 2.44
CA LEU A 50 -0.24 -15.45 2.39
C LEU A 50 -1.51 -15.93 3.10
N ASP A 51 -1.99 -15.25 4.14
CA ASP A 51 -3.07 -15.73 4.99
C ASP A 51 -4.47 -15.23 4.57
N ASP A 52 -4.55 -14.07 3.92
CA ASP A 52 -5.81 -13.48 3.48
C ASP A 52 -6.21 -13.96 2.07
N ALA A 53 -7.50 -13.94 1.77
CA ALA A 53 -8.06 -14.16 0.43
C ALA A 53 -9.23 -13.19 0.20
N TYR A 54 -9.38 -12.73 -1.03
CA TYR A 54 -10.31 -11.67 -1.41
C TYR A 54 -11.38 -12.18 -2.35
N VAL A 55 -12.63 -11.75 -2.11
CA VAL A 55 -13.77 -12.08 -2.95
C VAL A 55 -14.34 -10.78 -3.53
N TYR A 56 -14.41 -10.70 -4.86
CA TYR A 56 -15.04 -9.60 -5.58
C TYR A 56 -16.34 -10.11 -6.20
N SER A 57 -17.49 -9.51 -5.86
CA SER A 57 -18.76 -9.91 -6.44
C SER A 57 -19.77 -8.76 -6.46
N ASN A 58 -20.60 -8.73 -7.51
CA ASN A 58 -21.73 -7.80 -7.64
C ASN A 58 -23.02 -8.36 -7.01
N ASP A 59 -22.95 -9.53 -6.36
CA ASP A 59 -24.10 -10.18 -5.72
C ASP A 59 -24.10 -9.83 -4.22
N GLU A 60 -24.85 -8.79 -3.84
CA GLU A 60 -24.91 -8.26 -2.47
C GLU A 60 -25.43 -9.30 -1.47
N LYS A 61 -26.43 -10.10 -1.86
CA LYS A 61 -26.99 -11.18 -1.03
C LYS A 61 -25.94 -12.24 -0.74
N TYR A 62 -25.14 -12.56 -1.73
CA TYR A 62 -24.02 -13.49 -1.59
C TYR A 62 -22.94 -12.97 -0.64
N VAL A 63 -22.55 -11.70 -0.77
CA VAL A 63 -21.60 -11.06 0.15
C VAL A 63 -22.17 -11.11 1.57
N ALA A 64 -23.44 -10.73 1.77
CA ALA A 64 -24.17 -10.81 3.04
C ALA A 64 -24.14 -12.22 3.67
N ASP A 65 -24.35 -13.27 2.87
CA ASP A 65 -24.40 -14.65 3.37
C ASP A 65 -23.03 -15.22 3.78
N ILE A 66 -21.94 -14.78 3.14
CA ILE A 66 -20.56 -15.15 3.57
C ILE A 66 -20.27 -14.60 4.96
N ILE A 67 -20.64 -13.36 5.17
CA ILE A 67 -20.33 -12.63 6.41
C ILE A 67 -21.13 -13.18 7.58
N LYS A 68 -22.43 -13.46 7.37
CA LYS A 68 -23.29 -14.09 8.38
C LYS A 68 -22.72 -15.41 8.91
N GLN A 69 -21.89 -16.09 8.13
CA GLN A 69 -21.27 -17.35 8.50
C GLN A 69 -19.87 -17.18 9.10
N ASN A 70 -19.49 -15.95 9.50
CA ASN A 70 -18.18 -15.57 10.03
C ASN A 70 -17.01 -15.99 9.13
N ALA A 71 -17.22 -16.07 7.80
CA ALA A 71 -16.21 -16.57 6.87
C ALA A 71 -15.26 -15.48 6.32
N GLY A 72 -15.48 -14.21 6.65
CA GLY A 72 -14.66 -13.06 6.27
C GLY A 72 -15.27 -11.72 6.72
N GLY A 73 -14.54 -10.61 6.51
CA GLY A 73 -15.07 -9.24 6.65
C GLY A 73 -15.28 -8.58 5.29
N ILE A 74 -16.22 -7.63 5.19
CA ILE A 74 -16.37 -6.77 4.00
C ILE A 74 -15.46 -5.56 4.13
N LEU A 75 -14.83 -5.13 3.04
CA LEU A 75 -14.32 -3.76 2.96
C LEU A 75 -15.50 -2.80 2.71
N THR A 76 -15.92 -2.07 3.73
CA THR A 76 -16.95 -1.04 3.65
C THR A 76 -16.30 0.33 3.46
N GLN A 77 -16.73 1.07 2.45
CA GLN A 77 -16.35 2.47 2.25
C GLN A 77 -17.27 3.36 3.08
N MET A 78 -16.69 4.10 4.01
CA MET A 78 -17.40 4.98 4.94
C MET A 78 -17.13 6.44 4.56
N GLY A 79 -18.17 7.26 4.54
CA GLY A 79 -18.05 8.69 4.23
C GLY A 79 -17.69 9.50 5.45
N LEU A 80 -16.87 10.54 5.28
CA LEU A 80 -16.58 11.52 6.34
C LEU A 80 -17.89 12.17 6.80
N LYS A 81 -18.06 12.34 8.12
CA LYS A 81 -19.21 13.04 8.68
C LYS A 81 -19.29 14.47 8.17
N GLN A 82 -20.50 14.95 7.90
CA GLN A 82 -20.70 16.28 7.30
C GLN A 82 -20.18 17.41 8.18
N GLU A 83 -20.26 17.22 9.49
CA GLU A 83 -19.78 18.15 10.52
C GLU A 83 -18.26 18.06 10.79
N VAL A 84 -17.54 17.15 10.12
CA VAL A 84 -16.10 16.96 10.28
C VAL A 84 -15.36 17.53 9.07
N SER A 85 -14.50 18.53 9.31
CA SER A 85 -13.58 19.04 8.29
C SER A 85 -12.49 18.03 7.97
N GLN A 86 -12.01 17.99 6.73
CA GLN A 86 -10.84 17.18 6.36
C GLN A 86 -9.58 17.59 7.13
N ASP A 87 -9.50 18.84 7.59
CA ASP A 87 -8.40 19.38 8.40
C ASP A 87 -8.70 19.37 9.91
N VAL A 88 -9.63 18.55 10.40
CA VAL A 88 -10.08 18.61 11.81
C VAL A 88 -8.97 18.45 12.85
N PHE A 89 -7.85 17.81 12.50
CA PHE A 89 -6.75 17.56 13.43
C PHE A 89 -5.65 18.62 13.38
N HIS A 90 -5.57 19.43 12.32
CA HIS A 90 -4.52 20.44 12.13
C HIS A 90 -3.10 19.88 12.34
N LEU A 91 -2.76 18.81 11.63
CA LEU A 91 -1.44 18.18 11.72
C LEU A 91 -0.76 18.22 10.35
N ASP A 92 0.55 18.39 10.37
CA ASP A 92 1.38 18.14 9.21
C ASP A 92 2.22 16.89 9.45
N SER A 93 2.21 15.98 8.49
CA SER A 93 3.09 14.81 8.50
C SER A 93 4.53 15.24 8.27
N ILE A 94 5.48 14.57 8.94
CA ILE A 94 6.89 14.67 8.58
C ILE A 94 7.22 13.40 7.81
N LYS A 95 7.34 13.53 6.49
CA LYS A 95 7.65 12.40 5.60
C LYS A 95 9.07 12.53 5.10
N LYS A 96 9.75 11.41 4.85
CA LYS A 96 11.07 11.43 4.22
C LYS A 96 10.99 12.14 2.88
N GLY A 97 11.97 13.00 2.58
CA GLY A 97 12.11 13.63 1.27
C GLY A 97 12.21 12.64 0.11
N GLU A 98 12.61 11.40 0.41
CA GLU A 98 12.81 10.27 -0.51
C GLU A 98 11.56 9.42 -0.76
N THR A 99 10.47 10.04 -1.16
CA THR A 99 9.45 9.40 -2.05
C THR A 99 9.06 10.32 -3.22
N LEU A 100 9.81 11.40 -3.42
CA LEU A 100 9.64 12.35 -4.51
C LEU A 100 11.03 12.70 -5.05
N TYR A 101 11.69 11.75 -5.71
CA TYR A 101 12.79 12.10 -6.60
C TYR A 101 12.14 12.79 -7.82
N LYS A 102 12.08 14.11 -7.78
CA LYS A 102 11.71 14.91 -8.97
C LYS A 102 12.88 15.10 -9.93
N ASP A 103 14.05 14.53 -9.63
CA ASP A 103 15.14 14.49 -10.59
C ASP A 103 14.94 13.32 -11.55
N LEU A 104 14.09 13.55 -12.56
CA LEU A 104 13.87 12.59 -13.65
C LEU A 104 15.19 12.21 -14.32
N SER A 105 16.17 13.12 -14.37
CA SER A 105 17.47 12.87 -15.01
C SER A 105 18.27 11.84 -14.21
N ALA A 106 18.36 12.01 -12.88
CA ALA A 106 19.01 11.05 -12.01
C ALA A 106 18.38 9.65 -12.13
N VAL A 107 17.05 9.57 -12.05
CA VAL A 107 16.32 8.28 -12.15
C VAL A 107 16.55 7.63 -13.51
N THR A 108 16.47 8.42 -14.59
CA THR A 108 16.77 7.96 -15.94
C THR A 108 18.21 7.45 -16.06
N GLN A 109 19.17 8.13 -15.42
CA GLN A 109 20.57 7.78 -15.46
C GLN A 109 20.89 6.47 -14.73
N ALA A 110 20.28 6.19 -13.57
CA ALA A 110 20.53 4.91 -12.92
C ALA A 110 19.76 3.77 -13.58
N LEU A 111 18.54 4.00 -14.08
CA LEU A 111 17.85 3.00 -14.88
C LEU A 111 18.72 2.62 -16.08
N ARG A 112 19.32 3.62 -16.74
CA ARG A 112 20.31 3.38 -17.79
C ARG A 112 21.48 2.52 -17.34
N ARG A 113 22.08 2.80 -16.19
CA ARG A 113 23.19 1.99 -15.65
C ARG A 113 22.79 0.54 -15.41
N GLU A 114 21.57 0.29 -14.94
CA GLU A 114 21.10 -1.08 -14.74
C GLU A 114 20.92 -1.81 -16.08
N PHE A 115 20.42 -1.13 -17.12
CA PHE A 115 20.43 -1.68 -18.48
C PHE A 115 21.86 -1.94 -18.98
N GLU A 116 22.81 -1.04 -18.75
CA GLU A 116 24.21 -1.25 -19.14
C GLU A 116 24.82 -2.47 -18.47
N LYS A 117 24.51 -2.67 -17.19
CA LYS A 117 24.96 -3.83 -16.42
C LYS A 117 24.34 -5.13 -16.92
N GLU A 118 23.03 -5.15 -17.17
CA GLU A 118 22.32 -6.36 -17.59
C GLU A 118 22.70 -6.82 -19.00
N PHE A 119 22.88 -5.87 -19.92
CA PHE A 119 23.14 -6.15 -21.33
C PHE A 119 24.61 -5.96 -21.71
N HIS A 120 25.49 -5.69 -20.74
CA HIS A 120 26.92 -5.39 -20.96
C HIS A 120 27.15 -4.30 -22.01
N ILE A 121 26.30 -3.27 -22.01
CA ILE A 121 26.35 -2.17 -22.97
C ILE A 121 27.39 -1.15 -22.52
N SER A 122 28.29 -0.78 -23.44
CA SER A 122 29.27 0.28 -23.19
C SER A 122 28.56 1.65 -23.07
N PRO A 123 29.03 2.55 -22.18
CA PRO A 123 28.44 3.88 -22.02
C PRO A 123 28.36 4.74 -23.29
N ASN A 124 29.13 4.41 -24.31
CA ASN A 124 29.14 5.11 -25.60
C ASN A 124 28.65 4.23 -26.77
N GLU A 125 28.06 3.06 -26.49
CA GLU A 125 27.59 2.15 -27.54
C GLU A 125 26.44 2.77 -28.34
N GLN A 126 26.40 2.47 -29.65
CA GLN A 126 25.39 3.05 -30.53
C GLN A 126 24.03 2.34 -30.34
N PRO A 127 22.91 3.10 -30.31
CA PRO A 127 21.56 2.53 -30.15
C PRO A 127 21.19 1.41 -31.13
N LYS A 128 21.78 1.42 -32.34
CA LYS A 128 21.56 0.37 -33.35
C LYS A 128 22.11 -0.99 -32.91
N LYS A 129 23.31 -1.02 -32.32
CA LYS A 129 23.93 -2.26 -31.81
C LYS A 129 23.25 -2.75 -30.54
N ASN A 130 22.78 -1.84 -29.69
CA ASN A 130 22.01 -2.20 -28.50
C ASN A 130 20.74 -3.00 -28.85
N LYS A 131 20.11 -2.71 -30.01
CA LYS A 131 18.95 -3.48 -30.48
C LYS A 131 19.29 -4.95 -30.76
N GLU A 132 20.46 -5.23 -31.34
CA GLU A 132 20.93 -6.59 -31.62
C GLU A 132 21.16 -7.34 -30.30
N ILE A 133 21.86 -6.71 -29.34
CA ILE A 133 22.08 -7.25 -27.99
C ILE A 133 20.75 -7.58 -27.28
N PHE A 134 19.81 -6.64 -27.26
CA PHE A 134 18.50 -6.87 -26.63
C PHE A 134 17.76 -8.06 -27.26
N THR A 135 17.88 -8.24 -28.58
CA THR A 135 17.27 -9.36 -29.30
C THR A 135 17.88 -10.70 -28.88
N GLU A 136 19.20 -10.77 -28.66
CA GLU A 136 19.88 -11.96 -28.13
C GLU A 136 19.38 -12.32 -26.72
N TYR A 137 19.03 -11.31 -25.91
CA TYR A 137 18.39 -11.47 -24.60
C TYR A 137 16.86 -11.68 -24.68
N ASN A 138 16.36 -12.05 -25.86
CA ASN A 138 14.95 -12.34 -26.15
C ASN A 138 14.00 -11.16 -25.90
N TRP A 139 14.47 -9.91 -25.99
CA TRP A 139 13.56 -8.76 -25.98
C TRP A 139 12.90 -8.60 -27.34
N TYR A 140 11.58 -8.39 -27.33
CA TYR A 140 10.79 -8.33 -28.55
C TYR A 140 10.73 -6.91 -29.09
N PHE A 141 11.09 -6.77 -30.37
CA PHE A 141 10.95 -5.55 -31.16
C PHE A 141 9.88 -5.73 -32.23
N GLY A 142 9.23 -4.63 -32.63
CA GLY A 142 8.27 -4.61 -33.72
C GLY A 142 7.10 -3.68 -33.44
N THR A 143 6.13 -3.68 -34.35
CA THR A 143 4.91 -2.86 -34.26
C THR A 143 3.69 -3.65 -33.86
N ASP A 144 3.85 -4.89 -33.41
CA ASP A 144 2.75 -5.79 -33.09
C ASP A 144 2.80 -6.18 -31.61
N ILE A 145 1.64 -6.31 -30.99
CA ILE A 145 1.52 -6.89 -29.65
C ILE A 145 1.45 -8.41 -29.76
N LEU A 146 2.40 -9.08 -29.14
CA LEU A 146 2.45 -10.53 -29.04
C LEU A 146 1.47 -10.96 -27.95
N THR A 147 0.50 -11.78 -28.34
CA THR A 147 -0.48 -12.33 -27.41
C THR A 147 -0.79 -13.78 -27.78
N GLU A 148 -1.57 -14.43 -26.94
CA GLU A 148 -2.06 -15.78 -27.19
C GLU A 148 -3.57 -15.72 -27.32
N LEU A 149 -4.09 -16.03 -28.50
CA LEU A 149 -5.53 -16.10 -28.72
C LEU A 149 -6.00 -17.55 -28.69
N PRO A 150 -7.13 -17.84 -28.00
CA PRO A 150 -7.79 -19.12 -28.11
C PRO A 150 -8.19 -19.38 -29.57
N SER A 151 -7.79 -20.53 -30.13
CA SER A 151 -8.10 -20.91 -31.52
C SER A 151 -8.75 -22.28 -31.57
N GLY A 152 -9.92 -22.37 -32.19
CA GLY A 152 -10.66 -23.62 -32.39
C GLY A 152 -12.16 -23.38 -32.56
N LYS A 153 -12.91 -24.47 -32.77
CA LYS A 153 -14.37 -24.43 -32.94
C LYS A 153 -15.02 -24.39 -31.56
N ILE A 154 -15.82 -23.35 -31.30
CA ILE A 154 -16.52 -23.19 -30.03
C ILE A 154 -17.95 -23.67 -30.23
N GLU A 155 -18.34 -24.77 -29.58
CA GLU A 155 -19.73 -25.25 -29.57
C GLU A 155 -20.42 -24.92 -28.23
N LYS A 156 -19.66 -24.84 -27.13
CA LYS A 156 -20.13 -24.35 -25.83
C LYS A 156 -19.14 -23.33 -25.25
N LEU A 157 -19.65 -22.37 -24.47
CA LEU A 157 -18.81 -21.35 -23.83
C LEU A 157 -17.73 -21.92 -22.88
N SER A 158 -17.95 -23.13 -22.35
CA SER A 158 -16.98 -23.88 -21.52
C SER A 158 -15.69 -24.21 -22.27
N ASP A 159 -15.78 -24.37 -23.57
CA ASP A 159 -14.69 -24.91 -24.39
C ASP A 159 -13.59 -23.87 -24.59
N ILE A 160 -13.90 -22.58 -24.36
CA ILE A 160 -12.97 -21.44 -24.48
C ILE A 160 -11.74 -21.60 -23.58
N ALA A 161 -11.90 -22.18 -22.40
CA ALA A 161 -10.79 -22.37 -21.46
C ALA A 161 -9.83 -23.49 -21.89
N GLU A 162 -10.32 -24.45 -22.68
CA GLU A 162 -9.59 -25.63 -23.16
C GLU A 162 -9.07 -25.46 -24.59
N LEU A 163 -9.43 -24.35 -25.26
CA LEU A 163 -8.94 -24.04 -26.59
C LEU A 163 -7.42 -23.94 -26.60
N ALA A 164 -6.81 -24.61 -27.59
CA ALA A 164 -5.41 -24.44 -27.92
C ALA A 164 -5.13 -22.95 -28.17
N ARG A 165 -4.24 -22.39 -27.36
CA ARG A 165 -3.82 -20.99 -27.51
C ARG A 165 -2.74 -20.92 -28.55
N LYS A 166 -2.97 -20.11 -29.59
CA LYS A 166 -1.98 -19.86 -30.63
C LYS A 166 -1.38 -18.48 -30.46
N PRO A 167 -0.07 -18.32 -30.70
CA PRO A 167 0.53 -17.00 -30.82
C PRO A 167 -0.24 -16.17 -31.85
N ALA A 168 -0.56 -14.94 -31.47
CA ALA A 168 -1.25 -13.98 -32.28
C ALA A 168 -0.52 -12.64 -32.20
N HIS A 169 -0.49 -11.96 -33.35
CA HIS A 169 0.16 -10.68 -33.52
C HIS A 169 -0.94 -9.65 -33.76
N ILE A 170 -1.11 -8.73 -32.81
CA ILE A 170 -2.08 -7.64 -32.95
C ILE A 170 -1.31 -6.40 -33.43
N PRO A 171 -1.48 -5.96 -34.69
CA PRO A 171 -0.75 -4.80 -35.19
C PRO A 171 -1.18 -3.53 -34.48
N ILE A 172 -0.22 -2.74 -34.03
CA ILE A 172 -0.48 -1.39 -33.51
C ILE A 172 -0.68 -0.49 -34.71
N THR A 173 -1.92 -0.24 -35.10
CA THR A 173 -2.26 0.71 -36.19
C THR A 173 -2.19 2.15 -35.70
N ASN A 174 -2.69 2.42 -34.49
CA ASN A 174 -2.64 3.71 -33.81
C ASN A 174 -2.24 3.51 -32.34
N THR A 175 -1.28 4.29 -31.85
CA THR A 175 -0.81 4.19 -30.46
C THR A 175 -1.88 4.59 -29.44
N ARG A 176 -2.84 5.44 -29.82
CA ARG A 176 -3.94 5.85 -28.94
C ARG A 176 -4.77 4.66 -28.45
N ASP A 177 -5.01 3.68 -29.32
CA ASP A 177 -5.82 2.49 -29.01
C ASP A 177 -5.12 1.56 -27.99
N PHE A 178 -3.80 1.70 -27.85
CA PHE A 178 -2.98 0.91 -26.94
C PHE A 178 -2.48 1.72 -25.74
N GLY A 179 -2.93 2.97 -25.57
CA GLY A 179 -2.54 3.86 -24.48
C GLY A 179 -2.76 3.23 -23.11
N TYR A 180 -3.92 2.60 -22.89
CA TYR A 180 -4.24 1.94 -21.61
C TYR A 180 -3.25 0.80 -21.28
N ARG A 181 -2.81 0.03 -22.29
CA ARG A 181 -1.84 -1.07 -22.09
C ARG A 181 -0.47 -0.52 -21.78
N TYR A 182 -0.07 0.53 -22.49
CA TYR A 182 1.19 1.22 -22.24
C TYR A 182 1.22 1.78 -20.81
N ASP A 183 0.13 2.43 -20.37
CA ASP A 183 -0.01 2.99 -19.03
C ASP A 183 -0.08 1.94 -17.94
N ALA A 184 -0.67 0.77 -18.22
CA ALA A 184 -0.61 -0.35 -17.30
C ALA A 184 0.85 -0.79 -17.05
N VAL A 185 1.72 -0.74 -18.07
CA VAL A 185 3.15 -0.99 -17.87
C VAL A 185 3.80 0.15 -17.08
N MET A 186 3.48 1.42 -17.36
CA MET A 186 4.00 2.55 -16.58
C MET A 186 3.61 2.43 -15.11
N ALA A 187 2.35 2.11 -14.81
CA ALA A 187 1.85 1.90 -13.47
C ALA A 187 2.49 0.68 -12.78
N LEU A 188 2.84 -0.36 -13.55
CA LEU A 188 3.52 -1.54 -13.05
C LEU A 188 4.96 -1.24 -12.59
N ILE A 189 5.67 -0.33 -13.27
CA ILE A 189 7.07 0.00 -12.96
C ILE A 189 7.22 1.21 -12.04
N ARG A 190 6.23 2.11 -12.02
CA ARG A 190 6.21 3.35 -11.21
C ARG A 190 6.66 3.17 -9.75
N PRO A 191 6.19 2.14 -9.00
CA PRO A 191 6.52 2.02 -7.58
C PRO A 191 8.00 1.89 -7.26
N TYR A 192 8.83 1.55 -8.25
CA TYR A 192 10.28 1.30 -8.10
C TYR A 192 11.14 2.45 -8.64
N LEU A 193 10.52 3.49 -9.23
CA LEU A 193 11.24 4.63 -9.81
C LEU A 193 11.33 5.80 -8.83
N HIS A 194 10.63 5.73 -7.70
CA HIS A 194 10.59 6.75 -6.64
C HIS A 194 10.25 8.18 -7.12
N ILE A 195 9.62 8.31 -8.28
CA ILE A 195 9.10 9.56 -8.82
C ILE A 195 7.67 9.82 -8.34
N GLY A 196 7.13 11.01 -8.64
CA GLY A 196 5.77 11.41 -8.24
C GLY A 196 4.66 10.48 -8.72
N SER A 197 3.42 10.76 -8.29
CA SER A 197 2.26 9.92 -8.62
C SER A 197 1.81 9.99 -10.07
N ASP A 198 2.30 10.96 -10.86
CA ASP A 198 1.92 11.14 -12.27
C ASP A 198 2.66 10.16 -13.20
N LEU A 199 1.90 9.42 -14.00
CA LEU A 199 2.45 8.54 -15.04
C LEU A 199 3.19 9.31 -16.14
N LYS A 200 2.99 10.62 -16.28
CA LYS A 200 3.75 11.46 -17.22
C LYS A 200 5.25 11.41 -16.97
N ASP A 201 5.68 11.40 -15.71
CA ASP A 201 7.11 11.35 -15.36
C ASP A 201 7.72 10.00 -15.75
N VAL A 202 6.98 8.91 -15.51
CA VAL A 202 7.37 7.56 -15.94
C VAL A 202 7.50 7.49 -17.46
N ARG A 203 6.53 8.06 -18.19
CA ARG A 203 6.57 8.12 -19.65
C ARG A 203 7.75 8.93 -20.17
N ALA A 204 8.13 10.01 -19.49
CA ALA A 204 9.29 10.82 -19.83
C ALA A 204 10.59 10.01 -19.70
N ILE A 205 10.81 9.32 -18.58
CA ILE A 205 11.97 8.44 -18.36
C ILE A 205 12.08 7.38 -19.47
N ILE A 206 10.97 6.69 -19.77
CA ILE A 206 10.93 5.65 -20.82
C ILE A 206 11.15 6.25 -22.22
N SER A 207 10.70 7.49 -22.45
CA SER A 207 10.92 8.19 -23.71
C SER A 207 12.37 8.63 -23.87
N ASP A 208 13.01 9.10 -22.80
CA ASP A 208 14.42 9.50 -22.84
C ASP A 208 15.32 8.33 -23.19
N LEU A 209 15.05 7.15 -22.62
CA LEU A 209 15.86 5.96 -22.87
C LEU A 209 15.64 5.33 -24.25
N PHE A 210 14.41 5.35 -24.78
CA PHE A 210 14.06 4.49 -25.92
C PHE A 210 13.40 5.19 -27.11
N ALA A 211 12.93 6.43 -27.00
CA ALA A 211 12.25 7.09 -28.11
C ALA A 211 13.24 7.57 -29.18
N ASN A 212 12.71 7.98 -30.34
CA ASN A 212 13.45 8.68 -31.38
C ASN A 212 13.20 10.20 -31.42
N SER A 213 12.39 10.75 -30.50
CA SER A 213 12.13 12.21 -30.35
C SER A 213 13.33 12.94 -29.77
N GLU A 214 13.32 14.23 -29.47
CA GLU A 214 14.38 14.79 -28.61
C GLU A 214 14.22 14.27 -27.16
N PRO A 215 15.31 13.94 -26.44
CA PRO A 215 15.23 13.58 -25.03
C PRO A 215 14.96 14.83 -24.19
N GLY A 216 14.22 14.67 -23.09
CA GLY A 216 13.94 15.72 -22.12
C GLY A 216 15.03 15.91 -21.07
N SER A 217 15.98 14.97 -20.99
CA SER A 217 17.16 15.02 -20.11
C SER A 217 18.46 14.84 -20.90
N ASP A 218 19.60 15.16 -20.25
CA ASP A 218 20.95 14.96 -20.80
C ASP A 218 21.41 13.48 -20.80
N VAL A 219 20.53 12.56 -20.38
CA VAL A 219 20.86 11.13 -20.30
C VAL A 219 20.92 10.53 -21.71
N LYS A 220 22.05 9.88 -22.02
CA LYS A 220 22.25 9.22 -23.30
C LYS A 220 21.25 8.09 -23.51
N ARG A 221 20.66 8.01 -24.69
CA ARG A 221 19.67 6.98 -25.01
C ARG A 221 20.27 5.60 -25.14
N ILE A 222 19.45 4.59 -24.88
CA ILE A 222 19.79 3.17 -25.10
C ILE A 222 19.30 2.74 -26.49
N LEU A 223 18.09 3.14 -26.87
CA LEU A 223 17.45 2.80 -28.14
C LEU A 223 16.86 4.04 -28.81
N THR A 224 16.54 3.93 -30.10
CA THR A 224 15.89 4.97 -30.90
C THR A 224 14.68 4.42 -31.66
N LEU A 225 13.57 4.23 -30.94
CA LEU A 225 12.35 3.61 -31.45
C LEU A 225 11.31 4.65 -31.86
N LYS A 226 10.67 4.45 -33.03
CA LYS A 226 9.48 5.23 -33.42
C LYS A 226 8.31 4.96 -32.46
N PRO A 227 7.28 5.82 -32.39
CA PRO A 227 6.19 5.67 -31.42
C PRO A 227 5.53 4.28 -31.40
N ARG A 228 5.23 3.71 -32.57
CA ARG A 228 4.62 2.36 -32.68
C ARG A 228 5.56 1.26 -32.20
N GLU A 229 6.84 1.36 -32.53
CA GLU A 229 7.88 0.41 -32.11
C GLU A 229 8.12 0.47 -30.61
N ARG A 230 8.15 1.69 -30.03
CA ARG A 230 8.28 1.89 -28.58
C ARG A 230 7.09 1.28 -27.83
N TYR A 231 5.87 1.45 -28.33
CA TYR A 231 4.69 0.83 -27.73
C TYR A 231 4.77 -0.71 -27.78
N GLY A 232 5.11 -1.28 -28.94
CA GLY A 232 5.30 -2.72 -29.08
C GLY A 232 6.39 -3.24 -28.13
N PHE A 233 7.54 -2.57 -28.09
CA PHE A 233 8.65 -2.90 -27.21
C PHE A 233 8.26 -2.87 -25.73
N VAL A 234 7.67 -1.77 -25.24
CA VAL A 234 7.30 -1.62 -23.82
C VAL A 234 6.24 -2.65 -23.41
N ILE A 235 5.21 -2.86 -24.23
CA ILE A 235 4.10 -3.75 -23.89
C ILE A 235 4.54 -5.22 -23.93
N ASN A 236 5.22 -5.65 -24.99
CA ASN A 236 5.66 -7.04 -25.14
C ASN A 236 6.72 -7.44 -24.10
N ASN A 237 7.52 -6.47 -23.63
CA ASN A 237 8.57 -6.71 -22.65
C ASN A 237 8.22 -6.25 -21.23
N ALA A 238 6.94 -6.00 -20.92
CA ALA A 238 6.51 -5.40 -19.66
C ALA A 238 7.08 -6.06 -18.40
N ARG A 239 7.12 -7.40 -18.36
CA ARG A 239 7.70 -8.15 -17.23
C ARG A 239 9.21 -7.94 -17.11
N LYS A 240 9.95 -8.04 -18.22
CA LYS A 240 11.40 -7.83 -18.25
C LYS A 240 11.76 -6.41 -17.84
N LEU A 241 11.05 -5.42 -18.40
CA LEU A 241 11.22 -4.01 -18.05
C LEU A 241 10.99 -3.77 -16.54
N ARG A 242 9.91 -4.33 -15.98
CA ARG A 242 9.66 -4.27 -14.53
C ARG A 242 10.81 -4.87 -13.73
N ASP A 243 11.33 -6.02 -14.16
CA ASP A 243 12.38 -6.72 -13.43
C ASP A 243 13.71 -5.96 -13.47
N VAL A 244 14.04 -5.29 -14.60
CA VAL A 244 15.18 -4.35 -14.68
C VAL A 244 15.00 -3.19 -13.70
N VAL A 245 13.83 -2.55 -13.73
CA VAL A 245 13.51 -1.40 -12.87
C VAL A 245 13.52 -1.77 -11.38
N LYS A 246 13.08 -2.99 -11.02
CA LYS A 246 13.22 -3.54 -9.66
C LYS A 246 14.66 -3.78 -9.24
N ARG A 247 15.52 -4.23 -10.15
CA ARG A 247 16.94 -4.43 -9.84
C ARG A 247 17.65 -3.09 -9.65
N MET A 248 17.34 -2.11 -10.49
CA MET A 248 17.81 -0.73 -10.33
C MET A 248 17.43 -0.20 -8.94
N ASP A 249 16.18 -0.39 -8.54
CA ASP A 249 15.71 0.00 -7.20
C ASP A 249 16.55 -0.65 -6.08
N ALA A 250 16.78 -1.97 -6.17
CA ALA A 250 17.59 -2.69 -5.19
C ALA A 250 19.08 -2.28 -5.19
N SER A 251 19.69 -2.04 -6.35
CA SER A 251 21.10 -1.62 -6.46
C SER A 251 21.29 -0.19 -5.97
N TRP A 252 20.35 0.70 -6.26
CA TRP A 252 20.38 2.07 -5.79
C TRP A 252 20.30 2.18 -4.27
N HIS A 253 19.46 1.36 -3.62
CA HIS A 253 19.39 1.31 -2.16
C HIS A 253 20.74 0.89 -1.53
N GLN A 254 21.52 0.03 -2.17
CA GLN A 254 22.85 -0.38 -1.69
C GLN A 254 23.91 0.71 -1.90
N ASP A 255 23.84 1.46 -3.00
CA ASP A 255 24.74 2.58 -3.28
C ASP A 255 24.50 3.76 -2.32
N LEU A 256 23.24 4.04 -1.96
CA LEU A 256 22.89 5.01 -0.92
C LEU A 256 23.42 4.60 0.46
N TYR A 257 23.26 3.32 0.83
CA TYR A 257 23.74 2.77 2.09
C TYR A 257 25.29 2.79 2.22
N SER A 258 26.00 2.49 1.13
CA SER A 258 27.48 2.53 1.11
C SER A 258 28.03 3.96 1.06
N TYR A 259 27.34 4.87 0.40
CA TYR A 259 27.68 6.31 0.42
C TYR A 259 27.52 6.91 1.82
N GLN A 260 26.46 6.54 2.56
CA GLN A 260 26.25 6.94 3.95
C GLN A 260 27.36 6.45 4.90
N MET A 261 27.91 5.26 4.65
CA MET A 261 29.03 4.71 5.44
C MET A 261 30.39 5.34 5.14
N THR A 262 30.56 5.93 3.95
CA THR A 262 31.86 6.45 3.48
C THR A 262 32.08 7.91 3.86
N ILE A 263 31.02 8.70 4.03
CA ILE A 263 31.11 10.10 4.45
C ILE A 263 30.63 10.23 5.90
N GLY A 264 31.60 10.20 6.82
CA GLY A 264 31.35 10.53 8.23
C GLY A 264 30.71 11.92 8.38
N GLN A 265 29.56 11.94 9.06
CA GLN A 265 28.97 13.10 9.76
C GLN A 265 28.80 14.43 9.02
N SER A 266 28.69 14.49 7.69
CA SER A 266 28.42 15.77 7.00
C SER A 266 27.49 15.70 5.79
N LEU A 267 26.29 15.13 5.96
CA LEU A 267 25.12 15.47 5.15
C LEU A 267 23.88 15.61 6.05
N GLN A 268 23.80 16.75 6.73
CA GLN A 268 22.62 17.21 7.50
C GLN A 268 21.37 17.51 6.64
N ASN A 269 21.19 16.88 5.48
CA ASN A 269 20.07 17.16 4.58
C ASN A 269 19.38 15.88 4.08
N TYR A 270 18.90 15.02 4.98
CA TYR A 270 17.63 14.35 4.69
C TYR A 270 16.56 15.43 4.78
N THR A 271 16.15 16.00 3.63
CA THR A 271 15.13 17.05 3.64
C THR A 271 13.78 16.41 3.94
N PHE A 272 13.43 16.30 5.21
CA PHE A 272 12.08 15.91 5.61
C PHE A 272 11.09 16.91 5.03
N LYS A 273 9.98 16.41 4.48
CA LYS A 273 8.90 17.25 3.96
C LYS A 273 7.78 17.28 4.97
N GLN A 274 7.42 18.49 5.35
CA GLN A 274 6.18 18.79 6.03
C GLN A 274 5.05 18.71 4.99
N VAL A 275 4.10 17.80 5.20
CA VAL A 275 2.96 17.57 4.30
C VAL A 275 1.67 17.71 5.09
N PRO A 276 0.80 18.68 4.76
CA PRO A 276 -0.46 18.84 5.46
C PRO A 276 -1.30 17.57 5.43
N PHE A 277 -1.69 17.10 6.62
CA PHE A 277 -2.58 15.95 6.72
C PHE A 277 -4.03 16.38 6.53
N ARG A 278 -4.77 15.59 5.75
CA ARG A 278 -6.19 15.80 5.45
C ARG A 278 -6.87 14.43 5.47
N LEU A 279 -7.99 14.31 6.17
CA LEU A 279 -8.83 13.12 6.11
C LEU A 279 -9.38 12.94 4.70
N ASN A 280 -9.47 11.70 4.25
CA ASN A 280 -10.13 11.36 3.00
C ASN A 280 -11.64 11.58 3.12
N GLU A 281 -12.31 11.97 2.03
CA GLU A 281 -13.79 12.04 2.02
C GLU A 281 -14.45 10.67 2.23
N ARG A 282 -13.73 9.61 1.85
CA ARG A 282 -14.14 8.22 2.02
C ARG A 282 -12.97 7.37 2.49
N GLU A 283 -13.24 6.48 3.43
CA GLU A 283 -12.24 5.58 4.00
C GLU A 283 -12.76 4.14 4.06
N GLY A 284 -11.90 3.18 3.71
CA GLY A 284 -12.28 1.78 3.65
C GLY A 284 -11.93 1.04 4.93
N TYR A 285 -12.90 0.54 5.69
CA TYR A 285 -12.65 -0.32 6.85
C TYR A 285 -13.24 -1.72 6.68
N LEU A 286 -12.56 -2.72 7.24
CA LEU A 286 -13.13 -4.06 7.32
C LEU A 286 -14.31 -4.07 8.29
N ASP A 287 -15.33 -4.87 7.98
CA ASP A 287 -16.59 -4.95 8.72
C ASP A 287 -17.07 -6.41 8.80
N THR A 288 -17.43 -6.86 9.99
CA THR A 288 -17.98 -8.21 10.24
C THR A 288 -19.45 -8.37 9.83
N GLY A 289 -20.08 -7.34 9.28
CA GLY A 289 -21.50 -7.26 8.92
C GLY A 289 -22.46 -7.44 10.10
N ARG A 290 -21.95 -7.50 11.33
CA ARG A 290 -22.75 -7.59 12.54
C ARG A 290 -23.42 -6.25 12.79
N LYS A 291 -24.66 -6.30 13.26
CA LYS A 291 -25.34 -5.10 13.74
C LYS A 291 -24.81 -4.75 15.11
N GLU A 292 -23.95 -3.74 15.16
CA GLU A 292 -23.37 -3.20 16.37
C GLU A 292 -23.80 -1.73 16.53
N PRO A 293 -23.85 -1.20 17.76
CA PRO A 293 -24.05 0.22 17.98
C PRO A 293 -22.97 1.06 17.29
N LEU A 294 -23.38 2.24 16.81
CA LEU A 294 -22.47 3.24 16.25
C LEU A 294 -21.50 3.74 17.32
N LEU A 295 -20.23 3.87 16.94
CA LEU A 295 -19.24 4.63 17.71
C LEU A 295 -19.34 6.08 17.26
N THR A 296 -20.10 6.86 18.01
CA THR A 296 -20.55 8.20 17.61
C THR A 296 -19.40 9.21 17.52
N LYS A 297 -18.26 8.93 18.14
CA LYS A 297 -17.08 9.80 18.07
C LYS A 297 -16.15 9.50 16.92
N ASN A 298 -16.31 8.40 16.19
CA ASN A 298 -15.47 8.18 15.00
C ASN A 298 -15.76 9.26 13.93
N VAL A 299 -14.74 9.75 13.23
CA VAL A 299 -14.91 10.79 12.19
C VAL A 299 -15.72 10.32 10.97
N TYR A 300 -15.77 9.00 10.72
CA TYR A 300 -16.51 8.43 9.59
C TYR A 300 -17.90 7.93 9.98
N THR A 301 -18.84 8.07 9.04
CA THR A 301 -20.22 7.59 9.17
C THR A 301 -20.28 6.06 9.11
N GLY A 302 -21.18 5.46 9.90
CA GLY A 302 -21.41 4.01 9.87
C GLY A 302 -20.35 3.16 10.60
N TYR A 303 -19.36 3.77 11.25
CA TYR A 303 -18.33 3.05 12.00
C TYR A 303 -18.87 2.47 13.31
N THR A 304 -18.59 1.19 13.57
CA THR A 304 -19.11 0.42 14.72
C THR A 304 -18.07 -0.56 15.26
N LYS A 305 -18.40 -1.26 16.35
CA LYS A 305 -17.61 -2.40 16.85
C LYS A 305 -17.49 -3.55 15.84
N ALA A 306 -18.36 -3.60 14.83
CA ALA A 306 -18.25 -4.58 13.75
C ALA A 306 -16.96 -4.38 12.92
N ASN A 307 -16.30 -3.23 13.04
CA ASN A 307 -15.05 -2.92 12.36
C ASN A 307 -13.78 -3.37 13.10
N TRP A 308 -13.93 -4.09 14.23
CA TRP A 308 -12.84 -4.58 15.09
C TRP A 308 -12.31 -5.97 14.69
N LEU A 309 -11.86 -6.13 13.43
CA LEU A 309 -11.35 -7.42 12.93
C LEU A 309 -9.87 -7.65 13.23
N LYS A 310 -9.03 -6.63 12.97
CA LYS A 310 -7.56 -6.75 13.05
C LYS A 310 -6.98 -6.08 14.30
N GLN A 311 -7.81 -5.37 15.06
CA GLN A 311 -7.42 -4.62 16.24
C GLN A 311 -6.99 -5.56 17.38
N SER A 312 -5.93 -5.17 18.07
CA SER A 312 -5.49 -5.71 19.34
C SER A 312 -6.54 -5.51 20.44
N HIS A 313 -6.36 -6.20 21.56
CA HIS A 313 -7.25 -6.03 22.70
C HIS A 313 -7.22 -4.59 23.25
N GLY A 314 -6.03 -3.99 23.35
CA GLY A 314 -5.85 -2.61 23.81
C GLY A 314 -6.56 -1.59 22.93
N GLU A 315 -6.49 -1.75 21.60
CA GLU A 315 -7.18 -0.88 20.65
C GLU A 315 -8.71 -0.93 20.81
N LYS A 316 -9.28 -2.14 20.97
CA LYS A 316 -10.71 -2.30 21.22
C LYS A 316 -11.13 -1.68 22.55
N MET A 317 -10.31 -1.83 23.59
CA MET A 317 -10.55 -1.17 24.88
C MET A 317 -10.49 0.35 24.76
N PHE A 318 -9.52 0.88 24.00
CA PHE A 318 -9.36 2.31 23.81
C PHE A 318 -10.57 2.91 23.11
N GLU A 319 -11.03 2.34 22.00
CA GLU A 319 -12.21 2.83 21.30
C GLU A 319 -13.47 2.77 22.19
N ASP A 320 -13.64 1.71 23.01
CA ASP A 320 -14.76 1.60 23.95
C ASP A 320 -14.72 2.67 25.06
N GLN A 321 -13.54 3.01 25.56
CA GLN A 321 -13.37 4.07 26.57
C GLN A 321 -13.47 5.47 25.96
N ALA A 322 -12.89 5.68 24.77
CA ALA A 322 -12.95 6.95 24.07
C ALA A 322 -14.39 7.37 23.78
N GLU A 323 -15.25 6.41 23.38
CA GLU A 323 -16.70 6.63 23.20
C GLU A 323 -17.38 7.15 24.49
N LYS A 324 -16.88 6.78 25.67
CA LYS A 324 -17.46 7.17 26.98
C LYS A 324 -16.90 8.48 27.55
N ILE A 325 -15.70 8.91 27.16
CA ILE A 325 -15.05 10.12 27.73
C ILE A 325 -15.68 11.40 27.17
N PRO A 326 -16.44 12.19 27.96
CA PRO A 326 -17.23 13.31 27.42
C PRO A 326 -16.41 14.39 26.70
N LYS A 327 -15.14 14.57 27.10
CA LYS A 327 -14.26 15.59 26.53
C LYS A 327 -13.75 15.23 25.12
N ILE A 328 -13.86 13.97 24.69
CA ILE A 328 -13.49 13.57 23.33
C ILE A 328 -14.64 13.87 22.38
N LYS A 329 -14.34 14.62 21.31
CA LYS A 329 -15.29 14.97 20.24
C LYS A 329 -15.14 14.04 19.04
N TRP A 330 -13.90 13.87 18.55
CA TRP A 330 -13.60 13.04 17.39
C TRP A 330 -12.46 12.06 17.64
N VAL A 331 -12.58 10.89 17.02
CA VAL A 331 -11.57 9.83 16.98
C VAL A 331 -11.39 9.39 15.53
N TYR A 332 -10.15 9.34 15.06
CA TYR A 332 -9.78 8.75 13.79
C TYR A 332 -8.84 7.58 14.05
N ARG A 333 -9.17 6.41 13.48
CA ARG A 333 -8.32 5.22 13.48
C ARG A 333 -7.44 5.24 12.23
N SER A 334 -6.14 5.34 12.43
CA SER A 334 -5.14 5.43 11.36
C SER A 334 -5.02 4.14 10.54
N LYS A 335 -4.28 4.23 9.44
CA LYS A 335 -3.81 3.09 8.66
C LYS A 335 -2.31 2.92 8.85
N ASP A 336 -1.85 1.70 8.66
CA ASP A 336 -0.47 1.32 8.95
C ASP A 336 0.52 1.71 7.84
N HIS A 337 0.03 2.18 6.68
CA HIS A 337 0.85 2.58 5.53
C HIS A 337 0.04 3.40 4.51
N GLY A 338 0.71 4.33 3.83
CA GLY A 338 0.16 5.09 2.71
C GLY A 338 0.55 6.57 2.77
N GLN A 339 0.76 7.18 1.61
CA GLN A 339 1.24 8.57 1.54
C GLN A 339 0.19 9.59 1.98
N GLU A 340 -1.09 9.23 1.84
CA GLU A 340 -2.25 10.01 2.26
C GLU A 340 -2.46 10.02 3.78
N TYR A 341 -1.89 9.05 4.52
CA TYR A 341 -2.09 8.95 5.97
C TYR A 341 -1.06 9.76 6.73
N PHE A 342 -1.49 10.23 7.91
CA PHE A 342 -0.62 10.88 8.86
C PHE A 342 0.53 9.96 9.26
N SER A 343 1.76 10.46 9.10
CA SER A 343 2.95 9.74 9.52
C SER A 343 4.04 10.72 9.94
N ILE A 344 4.90 10.26 10.84
CA ILE A 344 6.17 10.91 11.16
C ILE A 344 7.33 9.99 10.79
N VAL A 345 8.53 10.51 10.78
CA VAL A 345 9.74 9.70 10.66
C VAL A 345 10.32 9.41 12.04
N TYR A 346 10.94 8.25 12.20
CA TYR A 346 11.69 7.87 13.40
C TYR A 346 12.94 7.06 13.00
N ASP A 347 13.78 6.70 13.98
CA ASP A 347 15.02 5.94 13.74
C ASP A 347 15.98 6.71 12.82
N GLU A 348 16.34 7.93 13.22
CA GLU A 348 17.19 8.88 12.46
C GLU A 348 16.66 9.20 11.04
N GLY A 349 15.36 9.10 10.83
CA GLY A 349 14.74 9.37 9.53
C GLY A 349 14.69 8.15 8.60
N THR A 350 14.96 6.95 9.10
CA THR A 350 15.03 5.71 8.29
C THR A 350 13.73 4.90 8.30
N ARG A 351 12.73 5.24 9.10
CA ARG A 351 11.44 4.54 9.13
C ARG A 351 10.24 5.49 9.22
N ASP A 352 9.15 5.13 8.55
CA ASP A 352 7.87 5.81 8.70
C ASP A 352 7.12 5.23 9.90
N TYR A 353 6.52 6.09 10.70
CA TYR A 353 5.70 5.75 11.85
C TYR A 353 4.30 6.33 11.71
N TYR A 354 3.30 5.45 11.75
CA TYR A 354 1.88 5.74 11.70
C TYR A 354 1.27 5.47 13.08
N PRO A 355 0.98 6.51 13.89
CA PRO A 355 0.34 6.32 15.19
C PRO A 355 -1.09 5.79 15.04
N ASP A 356 -1.53 4.96 15.99
CA ASP A 356 -2.81 4.22 15.89
C ASP A 356 -4.05 5.12 15.79
N TYR A 357 -4.11 6.21 16.57
CA TYR A 357 -5.27 7.10 16.61
C TYR A 357 -4.90 8.58 16.63
N LEU A 358 -5.78 9.38 16.03
CA LEU A 358 -5.85 10.83 16.25
C LEU A 358 -7.15 11.15 16.98
N VAL A 359 -7.07 12.01 18.00
CA VAL A 359 -8.20 12.39 18.83
C VAL A 359 -8.32 13.91 18.87
N ARG A 360 -9.53 14.42 18.73
CA ARG A 360 -9.86 15.84 18.88
C ARG A 360 -10.81 16.01 20.05
N THR A 361 -10.51 16.89 20.98
CA THR A 361 -11.37 17.18 22.13
C THR A 361 -12.46 18.21 21.78
N VAL A 362 -13.42 18.37 22.69
CA VAL A 362 -14.45 19.43 22.60
C VAL A 362 -13.84 20.83 22.76
N ASP A 363 -12.68 20.94 23.41
CA ASP A 363 -11.92 22.17 23.61
C ASP A 363 -10.88 22.42 22.51
N ASP A 364 -11.03 21.74 21.36
CA ASP A 364 -10.17 21.96 20.20
C ASP A 364 -8.69 21.63 20.44
N GLU A 365 -8.42 20.64 21.28
CA GLU A 365 -7.08 20.06 21.46
C GLU A 365 -6.93 18.77 20.64
N THR A 366 -5.81 18.61 19.94
CA THR A 366 -5.47 17.41 19.18
C THR A 366 -4.51 16.53 19.99
N TYR A 367 -4.78 15.22 20.00
CA TYR A 367 -3.93 14.21 20.62
C TYR A 367 -3.57 13.12 19.61
N ILE A 368 -2.31 12.72 19.60
CA ILE A 368 -1.79 11.59 18.85
C ILE A 368 -1.59 10.42 19.82
N ILE A 369 -2.28 9.31 19.58
CA ILE A 369 -2.35 8.19 20.51
C ILE A 369 -1.75 6.94 19.89
N GLU A 370 -0.81 6.33 20.59
CA GLU A 370 -0.25 5.01 20.29
C GLU A 370 -0.71 3.99 21.34
N ILE A 371 -1.22 2.85 20.90
CA ILE A 371 -1.62 1.76 21.78
C ILE A 371 -0.52 0.70 21.82
N LYS A 372 -0.06 0.36 23.02
CA LYS A 372 0.90 -0.74 23.24
C LYS A 372 0.27 -1.89 24.02
N GLY A 373 0.61 -3.10 23.59
CA GLY A 373 0.21 -4.32 24.29
C GLY A 373 0.84 -4.45 25.68
N ALA A 374 0.21 -5.25 26.54
CA ALA A 374 0.74 -5.54 27.88
C ALA A 374 1.98 -6.45 27.85
N ASP A 375 2.08 -7.32 26.83
CA ASP A 375 3.05 -8.43 26.76
C ASP A 375 4.08 -8.33 25.62
N ASN A 376 4.05 -7.26 24.82
CA ASN A 376 4.98 -7.10 23.70
C ASN A 376 6.19 -6.27 24.12
N ASP A 377 7.36 -6.92 24.16
CA ASP A 377 8.66 -6.26 24.04
C ASP A 377 8.80 -5.74 22.59
N ASP A 378 8.14 -4.62 22.27
CA ASP A 378 8.44 -3.86 21.04
C ASP A 378 9.75 -3.12 21.28
N GLU A 379 10.85 -3.69 20.79
CA GLU A 379 12.22 -3.14 20.88
C GLU A 379 12.30 -1.66 20.44
N TYR A 380 11.32 -1.19 19.65
CA TYR A 380 11.25 0.17 19.15
C TYR A 380 10.24 1.06 19.89
N ALA A 381 9.61 0.60 20.98
CA ALA A 381 8.58 1.36 21.68
C ALA A 381 9.12 2.69 22.25
N GLU A 382 10.28 2.65 22.90
CA GLU A 382 10.94 3.85 23.43
C GLU A 382 11.38 4.80 22.31
N ALA A 383 11.90 4.28 21.20
CA ALA A 383 12.28 5.08 20.04
C ALA A 383 11.06 5.82 19.43
N LYS A 384 9.92 5.11 19.26
CA LYS A 384 8.66 5.72 18.80
C LYS A 384 8.11 6.75 19.81
N PHE A 385 8.24 6.47 21.11
CA PHE A 385 7.84 7.39 22.17
C PHE A 385 8.62 8.70 22.06
N ASN A 386 9.94 8.62 21.95
CA ASN A 386 10.81 9.79 21.82
C ASN A 386 10.56 10.53 20.51
N ALA A 387 10.30 9.84 19.40
CA ALA A 387 9.95 10.46 18.12
C ALA A 387 8.65 11.27 18.19
N LEU A 388 7.58 10.74 18.83
CA LEU A 388 6.36 11.52 19.04
C LEU A 388 6.56 12.69 20.00
N LYS A 389 7.35 12.48 21.06
CA LYS A 389 7.71 13.54 22.01
C LYS A 389 8.44 14.69 21.34
N GLU A 390 9.34 14.41 20.40
CA GLU A 390 10.03 15.42 19.59
C GLU A 390 9.08 16.07 18.58
N TYR A 391 8.27 15.27 17.88
CA TYR A 391 7.31 15.77 16.89
C TYR A 391 6.35 16.82 17.47
N VAL A 392 5.78 16.58 18.66
CA VAL A 392 4.84 17.53 19.30
C VAL A 392 5.46 18.87 19.70
N GLN A 393 6.78 18.99 19.72
CA GLN A 393 7.49 20.26 19.94
C GLN A 393 7.71 21.04 18.64
N SER A 394 7.45 20.44 17.48
CA SER A 394 7.63 21.08 16.17
C SER A 394 6.41 21.88 15.76
N ASP A 395 6.61 22.88 14.88
CA ASP A 395 5.52 23.65 14.27
C ASP A 395 4.55 22.76 13.48
N ALA A 396 5.02 21.63 12.93
CA ALA A 396 4.20 20.68 12.20
C ALA A 396 3.08 20.03 13.04
N ALA A 397 3.25 19.99 14.36
CA ALA A 397 2.24 19.46 15.27
C ALA A 397 1.13 20.47 15.61
N ASN A 398 1.30 21.76 15.30
CA ASN A 398 0.36 22.84 15.63
C ASN A 398 -0.18 22.77 17.07
N GLY A 399 0.72 22.49 18.03
CA GLY A 399 0.36 22.39 19.45
C GLY A 399 -0.36 21.10 19.86
N ALA A 400 -0.39 20.07 19.01
CA ALA A 400 -0.91 18.76 19.37
C ALA A 400 -0.12 18.12 20.51
N LYS A 401 -0.81 17.31 21.32
CA LYS A 401 -0.23 16.49 22.39
C LYS A 401 -0.08 15.05 21.91
N PHE A 402 0.67 14.23 22.64
CA PHE A 402 0.75 12.80 22.38
C PHE A 402 0.57 12.00 23.67
N ALA A 403 0.19 10.74 23.55
CA ALA A 403 0.25 9.80 24.66
C ALA A 403 0.42 8.36 24.13
N PHE A 404 1.22 7.58 24.84
CA PHE A 404 1.20 6.13 24.71
C PHE A 404 0.21 5.58 25.72
N VAL A 405 -0.56 4.58 25.33
CA VAL A 405 -1.60 3.96 26.15
C VAL A 405 -1.35 2.46 26.26
N ARG A 406 -1.44 1.94 27.48
CA ARG A 406 -1.27 0.52 27.79
C ARG A 406 -2.41 0.02 28.68
N GLN A 407 -2.63 -1.29 28.66
CA GLN A 407 -3.46 -1.97 29.64
C GLN A 407 -2.66 -2.17 30.92
N SER A 408 -3.25 -1.85 32.07
CA SER A 408 -2.66 -2.17 33.38
C SER A 408 -2.57 -3.68 33.57
N LYS A 409 -1.42 -4.18 34.06
CA LYS A 409 -1.26 -5.62 34.35
C LYS A 409 -2.00 -5.98 35.64
N LYS A 410 -2.06 -5.07 36.62
CA LYS A 410 -2.83 -5.21 37.86
C LYS A 410 -4.35 -5.08 37.67
N PHE A 411 -4.79 -4.20 36.77
CA PHE A 411 -6.20 -3.90 36.54
C PHE A 411 -6.56 -4.07 35.05
N PRO A 412 -6.91 -5.30 34.61
CA PRO A 412 -7.09 -5.62 33.19
C PRO A 412 -8.18 -4.80 32.47
N THR A 413 -9.11 -4.16 33.17
CA THR A 413 -10.14 -3.31 32.55
C THR A 413 -9.71 -1.84 32.43
N MET A 414 -8.51 -1.50 32.91
CA MET A 414 -8.02 -0.13 32.99
C MET A 414 -6.96 0.12 31.91
N LEU A 415 -7.13 1.24 31.20
CA LEU A 415 -6.08 1.81 30.36
C LEU A 415 -5.38 2.92 31.11
N VAL A 416 -4.06 2.91 30.98
CA VAL A 416 -3.16 3.91 31.54
C VAL A 416 -2.38 4.55 30.41
N TYR A 417 -1.94 5.79 30.59
CA TYR A 417 -1.19 6.54 29.61
C TYR A 417 0.09 7.13 30.19
N SER A 418 1.06 7.37 29.30
CA SER A 418 2.22 8.21 29.55
C SER A 418 2.45 9.14 28.37
N ASP A 419 2.74 10.40 28.68
CA ASP A 419 3.07 11.50 27.77
C ASP A 419 4.42 12.15 28.12
N THR A 420 5.13 11.63 29.13
CA THR A 420 6.37 12.23 29.66
C THR A 420 7.60 11.35 29.48
N LYS A 421 7.53 10.08 29.87
CA LYS A 421 8.61 9.09 29.77
C LYS A 421 8.08 7.68 29.50
N TRP A 422 8.87 6.88 28.79
CA TRP A 422 8.61 5.46 28.62
C TRP A 422 9.14 4.68 29.84
N VAL A 423 8.32 3.78 30.40
CA VAL A 423 8.72 2.81 31.43
C VAL A 423 8.03 1.48 31.12
N GLU A 424 8.79 0.38 31.24
CA GLU A 424 8.33 -0.93 30.79
C GLU A 424 7.21 -1.53 31.66
N ASP A 425 7.16 -1.20 32.95
CA ASP A 425 6.04 -1.57 33.82
C ASP A 425 4.87 -0.59 33.65
N PRO A 426 3.73 -1.01 33.06
CA PRO A 426 2.56 -0.15 32.93
C PRO A 426 1.87 0.15 34.27
N ASP A 427 2.24 -0.52 35.36
CA ASP A 427 1.67 -0.28 36.69
C ASP A 427 2.53 0.63 37.58
N ASP A 428 3.60 1.23 37.04
CA ASP A 428 4.33 2.32 37.70
C ASP A 428 3.50 3.60 37.66
N THR A 429 2.76 3.85 38.75
CA THR A 429 1.86 5.00 38.89
C THR A 429 2.57 6.35 38.95
N SER A 430 3.91 6.39 39.06
CA SER A 430 4.68 7.63 38.91
C SER A 430 4.76 8.11 37.46
N VAL A 431 4.49 7.20 36.51
CA VAL A 431 4.60 7.42 35.06
C VAL A 431 3.24 7.27 34.40
N TRP A 432 2.63 6.11 34.60
CA TRP A 432 1.42 5.68 33.94
C TRP A 432 0.21 6.11 34.76
N LYS A 433 -0.59 7.01 34.18
CA LYS A 433 -1.79 7.57 34.82
C LYS A 433 -3.05 7.03 34.15
N PRO A 434 -4.21 6.98 34.83
CA PRO A 434 -5.45 6.54 34.19
C PRO A 434 -5.79 7.39 32.96
N ILE A 435 -6.22 6.76 31.86
CA ILE A 435 -6.49 7.48 30.59
C ILE A 435 -7.56 8.58 30.72
N ALA A 436 -8.48 8.46 31.68
CA ALA A 436 -9.47 9.48 31.96
C ALA A 436 -8.83 10.82 32.40
N GLU A 437 -7.58 10.80 32.88
CA GLU A 437 -6.85 12.02 33.26
C GLU A 437 -6.21 12.75 32.08
N LEU A 438 -6.00 12.05 30.95
CA LEU A 438 -5.39 12.63 29.74
C LEU A 438 -6.26 13.72 29.11
N PHE A 439 -7.57 13.52 29.19
CA PHE A 439 -8.59 14.41 28.61
C PHE A 439 -9.34 15.17 29.71
N ARG A 440 -8.61 15.72 30.69
CA ARG A 440 -9.19 16.59 31.73
C ARG A 440 -9.32 18.03 31.26
#